data_AF-A0A496PPA4-F1
#
_entry.id   AF-A0A496PPA4-F1
#
_cell.length_a   1.000
_cell.length_b   1.000
_cell.length_c   1.000
_cell.angle_alpha   90.00
_cell.angle_beta   90.00
_cell.angle_gamma   90.00
#
_symmetry.space_group_name_H-M   'P 1'
#
loop_
_entity.id
_entity.type
_entity.pdbx_description
1 polymer ?
#
loop_
_entity_poly.entity_id
_entity_poly.type
_entity_poly.pdbx_seq_one_letter_code
_entity_poly.pdbx_strand_id
1 'polypeptide(L)' 'MNAYVNQYQNNQILNSSPEQILILLYDGSIRFCRQAIHAMDAGQRTVQAEKISRAV' A
#
# COMPACT_ATOMS: atom_id res chain seq x y z
N MET A 1 13.54 -2.47 12.81
CA MET A 1 12.56 -1.60 12.11
C MET A 1 12.70 -0.19 12.69
N ASN A 2 13.07 0.79 11.87
CA ASN A 2 13.56 2.10 12.31
C ASN A 2 12.40 2.99 12.79
N ALA A 3 12.36 3.36 14.08
CA ALA A 3 11.25 4.12 14.68
C ALA A 3 10.99 5.46 13.98
N TYR A 4 12.05 6.08 13.45
CA TYR A 4 11.99 7.34 12.71
C TYR A 4 11.16 7.26 11.41
N VAL A 5 11.16 6.13 10.71
CA VAL A 5 10.39 5.95 9.46
C VAL A 5 8.89 5.86 9.75
N ASN A 6 8.52 5.18 10.84
CA ASN A 6 7.12 5.08 11.28
C ASN A 6 6.57 6.43 11.74
N GLN A 7 7.40 7.27 12.37
CA GLN A 7 7.00 8.58 12.85
C GLN A 7 6.73 9.55 11.68
N TYR A 8 7.53 9.49 10.61
CA TYR A 8 7.32 10.31 9.41
C TYR A 8 6.02 9.95 8.67
N GLN A 9 5.75 8.65 8.48
CA GLN A 9 4.51 8.18 7.85
C GLN A 9 3.27 8.56 8.67
N ASN A 10 3.33 8.43 10.01
CA ASN A 10 2.20 8.84 10.86
C ASN A 10 1.96 10.34 10.82
N ASN A 11 3.01 11.17 10.86
CA ASN A 11 2.87 12.62 10.75
C ASN A 11 2.32 13.06 9.39
N GLN A 12 2.66 12.36 8.30
CA GLN A 12 2.11 12.64 6.99
C GLN A 12 0.60 12.38 6.94
N ILE A 13 0.13 11.27 7.53
CA ILE A 13 -1.31 10.94 7.58
C ILE A 13 -2.06 11.96 8.44
N LEU A 14 -1.55 12.28 9.64
CA LEU A 14 -2.22 13.15 10.60
C LEU A 14 -2.36 14.62 10.13
N ASN A 15 -1.47 15.07 9.24
CA ASN A 15 -1.48 16.44 8.71
C ASN A 15 -2.01 16.52 7.27
N SER A 16 -2.45 15.41 6.68
CA SER A 16 -3.01 15.40 5.33
C SER A 16 -4.46 15.89 5.34
N SER A 17 -4.82 16.69 4.34
CA SER A 17 -6.22 16.98 4.02
C SER A 17 -6.98 15.72 3.59
N PRO A 18 -8.31 15.69 3.69
CA PRO A 18 -9.12 14.56 3.22
C PRO A 18 -8.85 14.17 1.76
N GLU A 19 -8.62 15.15 0.88
CA GLU A 19 -8.29 14.95 -0.53
C GLU A 19 -6.93 14.27 -0.69
N GLN A 20 -5.95 14.66 0.13
CA GLN A 20 -4.64 14.01 0.14
C GLN A 20 -4.71 12.58 0.69
N ILE A 21 -5.54 12.32 1.70
CA ILE A 21 -5.80 10.97 2.21
C ILE A 21 -6.41 10.10 1.10
N LEU A 22 -7.35 10.63 0.32
CA LEU A 22 -7.94 9.92 -0.81
C LEU A 22 -6.88 9.54 -1.86
N ILE A 23 -5.98 10.46 -2.21
CA ILE A 23 -4.86 10.17 -3.12
C ILE A 23 -3.93 9.09 -2.55
N LEU A 24 -3.59 9.18 -1.25
CA LEU A 24 -2.76 8.18 -0.57
C LEU A 24 -3.39 6.78 -0.58
N LEU A 25 -4.71 6.69 -0.46
CA LEU A 25 -5.45 5.43 -0.57
C LEU A 25 -5.34 4.86 -1.99
N TYR A 26 -5.57 5.67 -3.03
CA TYR A 26 -5.40 5.24 -4.42
C TYR A 26 -3.97 4.79 -4.71
N ASP A 27 -2.96 5.54 -4.27
CA ASP A 27 -1.56 5.17 -4.41
C ASP A 27 -1.25 3.84 -3.71
N GLY A 28 -1.83 3.62 -2.53
CA GLY A 28 -1.78 2.36 -1.79
C GLY A 28 -2.35 1.20 -2.58
N SER A 29 -3.57 1.33 -3.10
CA SER A 29 -4.24 0.28 -3.88
C SER A 29 -3.52 -0.01 -5.18
N ILE A 30 -3.06 1.01 -5.92
CA ILE A 30 -2.29 0.82 -7.16
C ILE A 30 -0.99 0.06 -6.87
N ARG A 31 -0.30 0.37 -5.77
CA ARG A 31 0.91 -0.34 -5.35
C ARG A 31 0.61 -1.81 -5.04
N PHE A 32 -0.49 -2.11 -4.36
CA PHE A 32 -0.88 -3.50 -4.10
C PHE A 32 -1.25 -4.25 -5.37
N CYS A 33 -1.95 -3.63 -6.32
CA CYS A 33 -2.22 -4.22 -7.64
C CYS A 33 -0.93 -4.60 -8.37
N ARG A 34 0.07 -3.70 -8.41
CA ARG A 34 1.37 -3.99 -9.02
C ARG A 34 2.07 -5.16 -8.34
N GLN A 35 2.05 -5.22 -7.00
CA GLN A 35 2.63 -6.34 -6.25
C GLN A 35 1.89 -7.66 -6.52
N ALA A 36 0.57 -7.62 -6.69
CA ALA A 36 -0.21 -8.80 -7.07
C ALA A 36 0.19 -9.31 -8.46
N ILE A 37 0.35 -8.42 -9.44
CA ILE A 37 0.82 -8.76 -10.80
C ILE A 37 2.20 -9.42 -10.73
N HIS A 38 3.15 -8.82 -10.01
CA HIS A 38 4.47 -9.44 -9.85
C HIS A 38 4.43 -10.81 -9.16
N ALA A 39 3.57 -10.98 -8.16
CA ALA A 39 3.39 -12.28 -7.50
C ALA A 39 2.75 -13.33 -8.44
N MET A 40 1.86 -12.91 -9.35
CA MET A 40 1.31 -13.78 -10.40
C MET A 40 2.41 -14.27 -11.34
N ASP A 41 3.23 -13.36 -11.85
CA ASP A 41 4.33 -13.67 -12.77
C ASP A 41 5.35 -14.61 -12.12
N ALA A 42 5.56 -14.49 -10.81
CA ALA A 42 6.45 -15.35 -10.03
C ALA A 42 5.82 -16.68 -9.56
N GLY A 43 4.55 -16.96 -9.89
CA GLY A 43 3.84 -18.16 -9.46
C GLY A 43 3.49 -18.21 -7.96
N GLN A 44 3.61 -17.09 -7.25
CA GLN A 44 3.40 -16.98 -5.80
C GLN A 44 1.92 -16.73 -5.47
N ARG A 45 1.09 -17.76 -5.65
CA ARG A 45 -0.38 -17.65 -5.53
C ARG A 45 -0.89 -17.14 -4.17
N THR A 46 -0.21 -17.46 -3.07
CA THR A 46 -0.57 -16.96 -1.73
C THR A 46 -0.32 -15.47 -1.60
N VAL A 47 0.84 -14.99 -2.07
CA VAL A 47 1.21 -13.57 -2.07
C VAL A 47 0.29 -12.79 -2.98
N GLN A 48 -0.02 -13.33 -4.17
CA GLN A 48 -1.02 -12.76 -5.08
C GLN A 48 -2.35 -12.51 -4.36
N ALA A 49 -2.93 -13.54 -3.71
CA ALA A 49 -4.22 -13.43 -3.04
C ALA A 49 -4.19 -12.39 -1.91
N GLU A 50 -3.10 -12.35 -1.14
CA GLU A 50 -2.90 -11.34 -0.09
C GLU A 50 -2.88 -9.91 -0.66
N LYS A 51 -2.13 -9.68 -1.75
CA LYS A 51 -2.02 -8.34 -2.34
C LYS A 51 -3.31 -7.88 -3.01
N ILE A 52 -4.08 -8.79 -3.62
CA ILE A 52 -5.41 -8.47 -4.15
C ILE A 52 -6.35 -8.06 -3.01
N SER A 53 -6.37 -8.80 -1.90
CA SER A 53 -7.21 -8.49 -0.74
C SER A 53 -6.92 -7.10 -0.16
N ARG A 54 -5.66 -6.63 -0.22
CA ARG A 54 -5.28 -5.30 0.28
C ARG A 54 -5.59 -4.15 -0.69
N ALA A 55 -5.95 -4.45 -1.93
CA ALA A 55 -6.26 -3.44 -2.94
C ALA A 55 -7.75 -3.06 -2.98
N VAL A 56 -8.62 -3.89 -2.37
CA VAL A 56 -10.09 -3.78 -2.33
C VAL A 56 -10.55 -3.42 -0.92
#